data_AF-A0A3S7KAN3-F1
#
_entry.id   AF-A0A3S7KAN3-F1
#
_cell.length_a   1.000
_cell.length_b   1.000
_cell.length_c   1.000
_cell.angle_alpha   90.00
_cell.angle_beta   90.00
_cell.angle_gamma   90.00
#
_symmetry.space_group_name_H-M   'P 1'
#
loop_
_entity.id
_entity.type
_entity.pdbx_description
1 polymer ?
#
loop_
_entity_poly.entity_id
_entity_poly.type
_entity_poly.pdbx_seq_one_letter_code
_entity_poly.pdbx_strand_id
1 'polypeptide(L)'
;MKSTALHRWMGGLLLLASAGVSAAPIPLADRLQAIDEDARAMPLAERVQRLQVAYQADPLASMLAEGCQAVPAERVEDAFAATQLVNFYEPDAQRLDQMQCLLPRLRGQGDAAKARADELHRALIAQRRFAQANALRADAGLDAKVLPGITGDTVAARQVLVLSDADHAVRRTLPQQGWQIVALVHPYCGFSQRALAAITTDPAFAGLRPHLQLVVPNDQNWPIQQMLDWNRAHPDLPMQPLQPGPAWTALRTGQTPTFHLLKDGALMTTALGWENDGQALRALQALMEAPR
;
A
#
# COMPACT_ATOMS: atom_id res chain seq x y z
N MET A 1 27.39 53.31 -79.48
CA MET A 1 28.42 52.86 -78.53
C MET A 1 28.05 53.31 -77.12
N LYS A 2 27.51 52.40 -76.30
CA LYS A 2 27.86 52.14 -74.89
C LYS A 2 26.76 51.28 -74.27
N SER A 3 27.26 50.22 -73.63
CA SER A 3 26.57 49.07 -73.05
C SER A 3 26.06 49.40 -71.65
N THR A 4 24.90 48.85 -71.28
CA THR A 4 24.54 48.54 -69.88
C THR A 4 23.45 47.45 -69.86
N ALA A 5 23.88 46.20 -69.67
CA ALA A 5 22.99 45.09 -69.34
C ALA A 5 22.97 44.90 -67.82
N LEU A 6 21.80 45.08 -67.21
CA LEU A 6 21.54 44.80 -65.79
C LEU A 6 21.38 43.29 -65.58
N HIS A 7 22.30 42.66 -64.85
CA HIS A 7 22.13 41.32 -64.32
C HIS A 7 21.23 41.35 -63.09
N ARG A 8 20.03 40.76 -63.20
CA ARG A 8 19.15 40.44 -62.07
C ARG A 8 19.66 39.16 -61.39
N TRP A 9 20.15 39.30 -60.17
CA TRP A 9 20.36 38.20 -59.23
C TRP A 9 18.99 37.71 -58.72
N MET A 10 18.65 36.45 -59.00
CA MET A 10 17.58 35.72 -58.30
C MET A 10 18.22 34.90 -57.19
N GLY A 11 18.20 35.44 -55.97
CA GLY A 11 18.50 34.67 -54.76
C GLY A 11 17.36 33.71 -54.47
N GLY A 12 17.58 32.42 -54.69
CA GLY A 12 16.68 31.36 -54.25
C GLY A 12 16.77 31.21 -52.74
N LEU A 13 15.71 31.61 -52.04
CA LEU A 13 15.53 31.37 -50.61
C LEU A 13 15.16 29.88 -50.43
N LEU A 14 16.12 29.03 -50.08
CA LEU A 14 15.83 27.67 -49.61
C LEU A 14 15.22 27.78 -48.20
N LEU A 15 13.91 27.60 -48.11
CA LEU A 15 13.20 27.34 -46.86
C LEU A 15 13.47 25.90 -46.44
N LEU A 16 14.48 25.71 -45.57
CA LEU A 16 14.64 24.49 -44.79
C LEU A 16 13.51 24.43 -43.76
N ALA A 17 12.49 23.61 -44.03
CA ALA A 17 11.48 23.25 -43.05
C ALA A 17 12.13 22.37 -41.97
N SER A 18 12.47 22.98 -40.83
CA SER A 18 12.81 22.27 -39.61
C SER A 18 11.55 21.60 -39.07
N ALA A 19 11.38 20.32 -39.38
CA ALA A 19 10.42 19.47 -38.68
C ALA A 19 10.86 19.40 -37.21
N GLY A 20 10.18 20.16 -36.36
CA GLY A 20 10.33 20.08 -34.92
C GLY A 20 9.92 18.68 -34.47
N VAL A 21 10.90 17.85 -34.13
CA VAL A 21 10.67 16.60 -33.40
C VAL A 21 10.16 17.02 -32.02
N SER A 22 8.85 17.10 -31.86
CA SER A 22 8.25 17.23 -30.54
C SER A 22 8.61 15.95 -29.78
N ALA A 23 9.45 16.06 -28.76
CA ALA A 23 9.76 14.94 -27.90
C ALA A 23 8.45 14.38 -27.35
N ALA A 24 8.24 13.06 -27.46
CA ALA A 24 7.07 12.43 -26.88
C ALA A 24 6.99 12.79 -25.39
N PRO A 25 5.78 13.06 -24.86
CA PRO A 25 5.63 13.35 -23.44
C PRO A 25 6.18 12.20 -22.60
N ILE A 26 6.86 12.55 -21.50
CA ILE A 26 7.43 11.58 -20.55
C ILE A 26 6.31 10.67 -20.04
N PRO A 27 6.48 9.33 -20.04
CA PRO A 27 5.52 8.38 -19.48
C PRO A 27 5.06 8.78 -18.06
N LEU A 28 3.79 8.55 -17.75
CA LEU A 28 3.23 8.90 -16.44
C LEU A 28 3.98 8.19 -15.31
N ALA A 29 4.28 6.90 -15.47
CA ALA A 29 5.02 6.11 -14.48
C ALA A 29 6.37 6.75 -14.15
N ASP A 30 7.14 7.18 -15.14
CA ASP A 30 8.44 7.83 -14.96
C ASP A 30 8.31 9.18 -14.24
N ARG A 31 7.26 9.96 -14.57
CA ARG A 31 6.99 11.22 -13.87
C ARG A 31 6.61 11.01 -12.41
N LEU A 32 5.80 9.99 -12.12
CA LEU A 32 5.42 9.65 -10.75
C LEU A 32 6.62 9.13 -9.97
N GLN A 33 7.48 8.32 -10.58
CA GLN A 33 8.73 7.88 -9.98
C GLN A 33 9.60 9.09 -9.62
N ALA A 34 9.80 10.05 -10.54
CA ALA A 34 10.57 11.26 -10.24
C ALA A 34 9.99 12.05 -9.05
N ILE A 35 8.66 12.21 -8.99
CA ILE A 35 7.98 12.84 -7.83
C ILE A 35 8.24 12.05 -6.55
N ASP A 36 8.14 10.72 -6.63
CA ASP A 36 8.35 9.82 -5.51
C ASP A 36 9.77 9.92 -4.94
N GLU A 37 10.75 10.16 -5.82
CA GLU A 37 12.15 10.32 -5.48
C GLU A 37 12.45 11.68 -4.86
N ASP A 38 11.93 12.75 -5.46
CA ASP A 38 12.08 14.13 -4.97
C ASP A 38 11.40 14.32 -3.61
N ALA A 39 10.30 13.59 -3.37
CA ALA A 39 9.52 13.67 -2.13
C ALA A 39 10.00 12.70 -1.03
N ARG A 40 11.13 11.99 -1.19
CA ARG A 40 11.60 10.99 -0.20
C ARG A 40 11.81 11.57 1.20
N ALA A 41 12.25 12.82 1.31
CA ALA A 41 12.50 13.49 2.58
C ALA A 41 11.22 14.09 3.22
N MET A 42 10.10 14.09 2.50
CA MET A 42 8.85 14.66 2.96
C MET A 42 8.11 13.67 3.89
N PRO A 43 7.21 14.17 4.76
CA PRO A 43 6.27 13.31 5.45
C PRO A 43 5.47 12.46 4.46
N LEU A 44 5.26 11.17 4.79
CA LEU A 44 4.58 10.22 3.90
C LEU A 44 3.26 10.75 3.35
N ALA A 45 2.43 11.38 4.19
CA ALA A 45 1.14 11.93 3.76
C ALA A 45 1.27 12.97 2.65
N GLU A 46 2.27 13.87 2.73
CA GLU A 46 2.52 14.87 1.70
C GLU A 46 3.02 14.22 0.40
N ARG A 47 3.92 13.24 0.51
CA ARG A 47 4.41 12.45 -0.62
C ARG A 47 3.28 11.74 -1.36
N VAL A 48 2.40 11.05 -0.63
CA VAL A 48 1.22 10.37 -1.21
C VAL A 48 0.31 11.38 -1.90
N GLN A 49 0.01 12.52 -1.27
CA GLN A 49 -0.83 13.55 -1.87
C GLN A 49 -0.26 14.07 -3.20
N ARG A 50 1.06 14.29 -3.30
CA ARG A 50 1.70 14.72 -4.55
C ARG A 50 1.56 13.69 -5.67
N LEU A 51 1.78 12.41 -5.36
CA LEU A 51 1.62 11.32 -6.31
C LEU A 51 0.17 11.23 -6.82
N GLN A 52 -0.80 11.34 -5.91
CA GLN A 52 -2.22 11.29 -6.26
C GLN A 52 -2.64 12.43 -7.17
N VAL A 53 -2.25 13.67 -6.83
CA VAL A 53 -2.56 14.85 -7.64
C VAL A 53 -1.98 14.70 -9.05
N ALA A 54 -0.72 14.24 -9.16
CA ALA A 54 -0.08 14.04 -10.45
C ALA A 54 -0.73 12.92 -11.29
N TYR A 55 -1.12 11.81 -10.64
CA TYR A 55 -1.82 10.72 -11.31
C TYR A 55 -3.21 11.13 -11.80
N GLN A 56 -4.00 11.77 -10.94
CA GLN A 56 -5.37 12.20 -11.28
C GLN A 56 -5.43 13.27 -12.36
N ALA A 57 -4.38 14.09 -12.49
CA ALA A 57 -4.28 15.12 -13.52
C ALA A 57 -3.89 14.57 -14.91
N ASP A 58 -3.44 13.31 -15.01
CA ASP A 58 -3.00 12.73 -16.28
C ASP A 58 -4.19 12.16 -17.08
N PRO A 59 -4.28 12.42 -18.40
CA PRO A 59 -5.33 11.85 -19.26
C PRO A 59 -5.42 10.31 -19.22
N LEU A 60 -4.32 9.61 -18.94
CA LEU A 60 -4.27 8.16 -18.82
C LEU A 60 -5.12 7.65 -17.65
N ALA A 61 -5.15 8.39 -16.53
CA ALA A 61 -6.01 8.05 -15.40
C ALA A 61 -7.50 8.23 -15.75
N SER A 62 -7.84 9.27 -16.52
CA SER A 62 -9.21 9.46 -17.04
C SER A 62 -9.61 8.34 -18.00
N MET A 63 -8.74 7.95 -18.93
CA MET A 63 -8.99 6.80 -19.83
C MET A 63 -9.22 5.51 -19.03
N LEU A 64 -8.40 5.25 -18.01
CA LEU A 64 -8.58 4.08 -17.13
C LEU A 64 -9.90 4.10 -16.36
N ALA A 65 -10.42 5.28 -16.02
CA ALA A 65 -11.72 5.43 -15.37
C ALA A 65 -12.88 5.08 -16.31
N GLU A 66 -12.74 5.33 -17.62
CA GLU A 66 -13.70 4.90 -18.65
C GLU A 66 -13.63 3.38 -18.93
N GLY A 67 -12.47 2.78 -18.65
CA GLY A 67 -12.24 1.35 -18.69
C GLY A 67 -10.94 1.00 -19.41
N CYS A 68 -10.37 -0.17 -19.11
CA CYS A 68 -9.03 -0.49 -19.59
C CYS A 68 -8.92 -0.50 -21.11
N GLN A 69 -9.99 -0.79 -21.85
CA GLN A 69 -9.96 -0.80 -23.31
C GLN A 69 -9.76 0.61 -23.91
N ALA A 70 -10.08 1.67 -23.17
CA ALA A 70 -9.84 3.04 -23.59
C ALA A 70 -8.34 3.39 -23.58
N VAL A 71 -7.51 2.64 -22.85
CA VAL A 71 -6.06 2.83 -22.85
C VAL A 71 -5.46 2.28 -24.14
N PRO A 72 -4.76 3.10 -24.95
CA PRO A 72 -4.06 2.64 -26.16
C PRO A 72 -3.03 1.54 -25.86
N ALA A 73 -2.82 0.61 -26.79
CA ALA A 73 -1.97 -0.57 -26.59
C ALA A 73 -0.54 -0.20 -26.18
N GLU A 74 0.01 0.86 -26.78
CA GLU A 74 1.33 1.42 -26.52
C GLU A 74 1.46 2.11 -25.14
N ARG A 75 0.33 2.37 -24.47
CA ARG A 75 0.29 3.01 -23.13
C ARG A 75 -0.10 2.06 -22.01
N VAL A 76 -0.38 0.78 -22.29
CA VAL A 76 -0.82 -0.19 -21.27
C VAL A 76 0.22 -0.37 -20.17
N GLU A 77 1.50 -0.47 -20.54
CA GLU A 77 2.59 -0.63 -19.57
C GLU A 77 2.73 0.59 -18.65
N ASP A 78 2.70 1.79 -19.25
CA ASP A 78 2.73 3.05 -18.51
C ASP A 78 1.53 3.17 -17.56
N ALA A 79 0.33 2.80 -18.03
CA ALA A 79 -0.89 2.80 -17.25
C ALA A 79 -0.80 1.82 -16.07
N PHE A 80 -0.27 0.62 -16.30
CA PHE A 80 -0.11 -0.38 -15.26
C PHE A 80 0.89 0.09 -14.20
N ALA A 81 2.09 0.49 -14.62
CA ALA A 81 3.16 0.91 -13.71
C ALA A 81 2.78 2.15 -12.90
N ALA A 82 2.17 3.16 -13.53
CA ALA A 82 1.67 4.35 -12.82
C ALA A 82 0.59 4.00 -11.78
N THR A 83 -0.36 3.14 -12.16
CA THR A 83 -1.45 2.72 -11.27
C THR A 83 -0.92 1.88 -10.10
N GLN A 84 0.05 1.01 -10.38
CA GLN A 84 0.73 0.19 -9.37
C GLN A 84 1.43 1.07 -8.33
N LEU A 85 2.19 2.09 -8.76
CA LEU A 85 2.94 2.97 -7.85
C LEU A 85 2.00 3.72 -6.90
N VAL A 86 0.92 4.30 -7.41
CA VAL A 86 -0.07 5.00 -6.57
C VAL A 86 -0.81 4.03 -5.65
N ASN A 87 -1.20 2.85 -6.15
CA ASN A 87 -1.87 1.83 -5.35
C ASN A 87 -0.96 1.21 -4.26
N PHE A 88 0.36 1.24 -4.44
CA PHE A 88 1.31 0.85 -3.40
C PHE A 88 1.21 1.76 -2.17
N TYR A 89 1.17 3.08 -2.40
CA TYR A 89 1.10 4.07 -1.33
C TYR A 89 -0.29 4.18 -0.69
N GLU A 90 -1.33 4.15 -1.51
CA GLU A 90 -2.70 4.17 -1.05
C GLU A 90 -3.51 3.07 -1.76
N PRO A 91 -3.62 1.88 -1.14
CA PRO A 91 -4.35 0.77 -1.71
C PRO A 91 -5.82 1.13 -1.94
N ASP A 92 -6.29 0.93 -3.16
CA ASP A 92 -7.65 1.21 -3.59
C ASP A 92 -8.18 0.05 -4.44
N ALA A 93 -9.45 -0.29 -4.24
CA ALA A 93 -10.06 -1.43 -4.92
C ALA A 93 -10.21 -1.17 -6.42
N GLN A 94 -10.58 0.06 -6.81
CA GLN A 94 -10.76 0.41 -8.22
C GLN A 94 -9.43 0.38 -8.97
N ARG A 95 -8.35 0.94 -8.40
CA ARG A 95 -7.00 0.84 -8.99
C ARG A 95 -6.52 -0.60 -9.08
N LEU A 96 -6.81 -1.44 -8.10
CA LEU A 96 -6.48 -2.86 -8.16
C LEU A 96 -7.24 -3.59 -9.27
N ASP A 97 -8.52 -3.28 -9.48
CA ASP A 97 -9.32 -3.85 -10.55
C ASP A 97 -8.83 -3.36 -11.93
N GLN A 98 -8.40 -2.10 -12.03
CA GLN A 98 -7.74 -1.56 -13.23
C GLN A 98 -6.44 -2.31 -13.55
N MET A 99 -5.57 -2.56 -12.56
CA MET A 99 -4.35 -3.34 -12.74
C MET A 99 -4.65 -4.77 -13.21
N GLN A 100 -5.63 -5.45 -12.60
CA GLN A 100 -6.07 -6.80 -13.03
C GLN A 100 -6.54 -6.82 -14.49
N CYS A 101 -7.23 -5.77 -14.91
CA CYS A 101 -7.80 -5.65 -16.25
C CYS A 101 -6.75 -5.23 -17.30
N LEU A 102 -5.68 -4.54 -16.91
CA LEU A 102 -4.55 -4.21 -17.78
C LEU A 102 -3.59 -5.38 -18.00
N LEU A 103 -3.35 -6.22 -16.99
CA LEU A 103 -2.33 -7.28 -17.06
C LEU A 103 -2.48 -8.20 -18.29
N PRO A 104 -3.67 -8.71 -18.66
CA PRO A 104 -3.84 -9.56 -19.85
C PRO A 104 -3.57 -8.86 -21.18
N ARG A 105 -3.46 -7.52 -21.19
CA ARG A 105 -3.16 -6.69 -22.37
C ARG A 105 -1.66 -6.48 -22.57
N LEU A 106 -0.82 -6.82 -21.58
CA LEU A 106 0.65 -6.80 -21.69
C LEU A 106 1.22 -7.99 -22.51
N ARG A 107 0.45 -8.50 -23.49
CA ARG A 107 0.74 -9.76 -24.20
C ARG A 107 2.10 -9.73 -24.91
N GLY A 108 2.82 -10.85 -24.86
CA GLY A 108 4.04 -11.09 -25.64
C GLY A 108 5.33 -10.53 -25.03
N GLN A 109 5.28 -9.99 -23.82
CA GLN A 109 6.43 -9.31 -23.20
C GLN A 109 7.30 -10.19 -22.28
N GLY A 110 7.14 -11.52 -22.34
CA GLY A 110 7.99 -12.47 -21.60
C GLY A 110 8.14 -12.13 -20.12
N ASP A 111 9.37 -11.86 -19.69
CA ASP A 111 9.72 -11.56 -18.30
C ASP A 111 9.09 -10.28 -17.75
N ALA A 112 8.84 -9.27 -18.60
CA ALA A 112 8.20 -8.02 -18.15
C ALA A 112 6.75 -8.28 -17.71
N ALA A 113 6.00 -9.10 -18.44
CA ALA A 113 4.66 -9.49 -18.04
C ALA A 113 4.65 -10.28 -16.73
N LYS A 114 5.68 -11.11 -16.48
CA LYS A 114 5.85 -11.83 -15.21
C LYS A 114 6.14 -10.87 -14.05
N ALA A 115 6.99 -9.86 -14.26
CA ALA A 115 7.25 -8.82 -13.26
C ALA A 115 5.98 -8.04 -12.90
N ARG A 116 5.15 -7.67 -13.89
CA ARG A 116 3.85 -7.02 -13.64
C ARG A 116 2.86 -7.94 -12.94
N ALA A 117 2.85 -9.22 -13.27
CA ALA A 117 2.05 -10.20 -12.54
C ALA A 117 2.47 -10.31 -11.06
N ASP A 118 3.76 -10.28 -10.77
CA ASP A 118 4.29 -10.28 -9.40
C ASP A 118 3.93 -8.99 -8.62
N GLU A 119 3.97 -7.83 -9.27
CA GLU A 119 3.50 -6.57 -8.69
C GLU A 119 1.99 -6.58 -8.38
N LEU A 120 1.16 -7.10 -9.29
CA LEU A 120 -0.26 -7.27 -9.04
C LEU A 120 -0.52 -8.29 -7.92
N HIS A 121 0.22 -9.39 -7.90
CA HIS A 121 0.13 -10.40 -6.85
C HIS A 121 0.38 -9.78 -5.45
N ARG A 122 1.42 -8.97 -5.32
CA ARG A 122 1.72 -8.19 -4.11
C ARG A 122 0.61 -7.20 -3.74
N ALA A 123 0.04 -6.50 -4.73
CA ALA A 123 -1.08 -5.57 -4.50
C ALA A 123 -2.35 -6.30 -4.01
N LEU A 124 -2.64 -7.50 -4.55
CA LEU A 124 -3.74 -8.36 -4.10
C LEU A 124 -3.53 -8.83 -2.65
N ILE A 125 -2.28 -9.15 -2.25
CA ILE A 125 -1.94 -9.50 -0.87
C ILE A 125 -2.23 -8.34 0.09
N ALA A 126 -1.80 -7.12 -0.27
CA ALA A 126 -1.99 -5.93 0.55
C ALA A 126 -3.48 -5.64 0.83
N GLN A 127 -4.37 -5.97 -0.11
CA GLN A 127 -5.82 -5.81 0.04
C GLN A 127 -6.56 -7.08 0.47
N ARG A 128 -5.83 -8.13 0.89
CA ARG A 128 -6.36 -9.43 1.34
C ARG A 128 -7.26 -10.11 0.31
N ARG A 129 -7.00 -9.91 -0.98
CA ARG A 129 -7.65 -10.60 -2.11
C ARG A 129 -6.96 -11.95 -2.38
N PHE A 130 -6.80 -12.79 -1.35
CA PHE A 130 -5.92 -13.97 -1.41
C PHE A 130 -6.35 -15.02 -2.43
N ALA A 131 -7.65 -15.22 -2.65
CA ALA A 131 -8.13 -16.12 -3.70
C ALA A 131 -7.66 -15.69 -5.10
N GLN A 132 -7.74 -14.39 -5.39
CA GLN A 132 -7.27 -13.82 -6.67
C GLN A 132 -5.74 -13.87 -6.77
N ALA A 133 -5.03 -13.56 -5.69
CA ALA A 133 -3.57 -13.68 -5.65
C ALA A 133 -3.11 -15.12 -5.92
N ASN A 134 -3.73 -16.12 -5.28
CA ASN A 134 -3.44 -17.52 -5.51
C ASN A 134 -3.71 -17.96 -6.95
N ALA A 135 -4.80 -17.47 -7.56
CA ALA A 135 -5.11 -17.74 -8.97
C ALA A 135 -4.04 -17.14 -9.90
N LEU A 136 -3.68 -15.86 -9.70
CA LEU A 136 -2.65 -15.18 -10.48
C LEU A 136 -1.28 -15.84 -10.34
N ARG A 137 -0.91 -16.24 -9.11
CA ARG A 137 0.33 -16.97 -8.82
C ARG A 137 0.44 -18.25 -9.66
N ALA A 138 -0.66 -19.01 -9.74
CA ALA A 138 -0.69 -20.25 -10.51
C ALA A 138 -0.63 -19.99 -12.02
N ASP A 139 -1.42 -19.03 -12.51
CA ASP A 139 -1.49 -18.66 -13.94
C ASP A 139 -0.15 -18.12 -14.46
N ALA A 140 0.48 -17.21 -13.72
CA ALA A 140 1.73 -16.57 -14.11
C ALA A 140 3.00 -17.35 -13.69
N GLY A 141 2.86 -18.52 -13.04
CA GLY A 141 3.99 -19.33 -12.58
C GLY A 141 4.93 -18.56 -11.64
N LEU A 142 4.36 -17.82 -10.68
CA LEU A 142 5.12 -17.05 -9.70
C LEU A 142 5.67 -17.95 -8.59
N ASP A 143 6.94 -17.72 -8.21
CA ASP A 143 7.56 -18.37 -7.06
C ASP A 143 7.16 -17.65 -5.77
N ALA A 144 5.90 -17.82 -5.38
CA ALA A 144 5.35 -17.33 -4.14
C ALA A 144 4.66 -18.47 -3.38
N LYS A 145 4.55 -18.30 -2.06
CA LYS A 145 3.80 -19.25 -1.22
C LYS A 145 2.30 -19.11 -1.48
N VAL A 146 1.56 -20.21 -1.31
CA VAL A 146 0.10 -20.19 -1.30
C VAL A 146 -0.37 -19.42 -0.07
N LEU A 147 -1.37 -18.55 -0.27
CA LEU A 147 -2.00 -17.74 0.77
C LEU A 147 -3.23 -18.47 1.33
N PRO A 148 -3.61 -18.24 2.60
CA PRO A 148 -4.73 -18.93 3.21
C PRO A 148 -6.07 -18.55 2.58
N GLY A 149 -7.04 -19.47 2.67
CA GLY A 149 -8.45 -19.16 2.46
C GLY A 149 -8.98 -18.26 3.58
N ILE A 150 -9.77 -17.25 3.20
CA ILE A 150 -10.41 -16.33 4.17
C ILE A 150 -11.91 -16.62 4.18
N THR A 151 -12.46 -16.97 5.35
CA THR A 151 -13.91 -17.15 5.56
C THR A 151 -14.51 -16.07 6.47
N GLY A 152 -15.84 -16.07 6.57
CA GLY A 152 -16.61 -15.12 7.38
C GLY A 152 -16.99 -13.85 6.62
N ASP A 153 -18.03 -13.20 7.12
CA ASP A 153 -18.66 -12.06 6.44
C ASP A 153 -17.82 -10.78 6.56
N THR A 154 -17.87 -9.97 5.51
CA THR A 154 -17.38 -8.60 5.54
C THR A 154 -18.44 -7.72 6.19
N VAL A 155 -18.08 -7.01 7.25
CA VAL A 155 -18.99 -6.06 7.92
C VAL A 155 -18.35 -4.68 8.04
N ALA A 156 -19.18 -3.64 8.21
CA ALA A 156 -18.74 -2.26 8.41
C ALA A 156 -18.21 -2.01 9.84
N ALA A 157 -17.23 -2.81 10.28
CA ALA A 157 -16.57 -2.70 11.57
C ALA A 157 -15.07 -2.96 11.43
N ARG A 158 -14.28 -2.66 12.49
CA ARG A 158 -12.86 -3.01 12.52
C ARG A 158 -12.71 -4.52 12.59
N GLN A 159 -12.40 -5.12 11.45
CA GLN A 159 -12.16 -6.56 11.32
C GLN A 159 -10.67 -6.87 11.21
N VAL A 160 -10.30 -8.00 11.77
CA VAL A 160 -9.00 -8.65 11.63
C VAL A 160 -9.20 -10.07 11.14
N LEU A 161 -8.10 -10.73 10.80
CA LEU A 161 -8.05 -12.14 10.48
C LEU A 161 -7.51 -12.91 11.69
N VAL A 162 -8.25 -13.93 12.11
CA VAL A 162 -7.76 -14.92 13.07
C VAL A 162 -7.20 -16.10 12.28
N LEU A 163 -5.93 -16.42 12.50
CA LEU A 163 -5.24 -17.52 11.83
C LEU A 163 -5.45 -18.79 12.65
N SER A 164 -6.03 -19.84 12.07
CA SER A 164 -6.03 -21.18 12.69
C SER A 164 -4.77 -21.96 12.33
N ASP A 165 -4.26 -21.76 11.12
CA ASP A 165 -3.09 -22.41 10.57
C ASP A 165 -2.56 -21.62 9.35
N ALA A 166 -1.67 -22.22 8.55
CA ALA A 166 -1.06 -21.59 7.39
C ALA A 166 -2.03 -21.40 6.21
N ASP A 167 -3.11 -22.18 6.17
CA ASP A 167 -4.02 -22.30 5.03
C ASP A 167 -5.41 -21.71 5.33
N HIS A 168 -5.72 -21.40 6.59
CA HIS A 168 -7.04 -20.93 7.00
C HIS A 168 -6.99 -19.69 7.89
N ALA A 169 -7.79 -18.71 7.49
CA ALA A 169 -8.02 -17.47 8.24
C ALA A 169 -9.53 -17.15 8.30
N VAL A 170 -9.98 -16.63 9.43
CA VAL A 170 -11.39 -16.26 9.64
C VAL A 170 -11.50 -14.77 9.98
N ARG A 171 -12.42 -14.06 9.33
CA ARG A 171 -12.73 -12.68 9.68
C ARG A 171 -13.35 -12.60 11.07
N ARG A 172 -12.83 -11.69 11.89
CA ARG A 172 -13.37 -11.41 13.22
C ARG A 172 -13.45 -9.91 13.47
N THR A 173 -14.58 -9.46 14.00
CA THR A 173 -14.74 -8.09 14.47
C THR A 173 -14.02 -7.93 15.80
N LEU A 174 -13.17 -6.90 15.90
CA LEU A 174 -12.56 -6.53 17.17
C LEU A 174 -13.64 -6.02 18.13
N PRO A 175 -13.52 -6.33 19.44
CA PRO A 175 -14.40 -5.73 20.43
C PRO A 175 -14.29 -4.19 20.34
N GLN A 176 -15.31 -3.47 20.82
CA GLN A 176 -15.28 -2.01 20.87
C GLN A 176 -15.56 -1.45 22.28
N GLN A 177 -16.18 -2.23 23.15
CA GLN A 177 -16.58 -1.79 24.48
C GLN A 177 -15.40 -1.70 25.44
N GLY A 178 -15.43 -0.71 26.34
CA GLY A 178 -14.42 -0.51 27.36
C GLY A 178 -13.11 0.04 26.81
N TRP A 179 -12.06 -0.06 27.62
CA TRP A 179 -10.71 0.36 27.26
C TRP A 179 -10.01 -0.67 26.38
N GLN A 180 -9.39 -0.19 25.31
CA GLN A 180 -8.67 -1.02 24.36
C GLN A 180 -7.43 -0.32 23.85
N ILE A 181 -6.38 -1.09 23.58
CA ILE A 181 -5.20 -0.61 22.86
C ILE A 181 -5.07 -1.42 21.59
N VAL A 182 -5.36 -0.78 20.46
CA VAL A 182 -5.08 -1.38 19.14
C VAL A 182 -3.63 -1.06 18.80
N ALA A 183 -2.78 -2.08 18.91
CA ALA A 183 -1.35 -1.98 18.68
C ALA A 183 -1.01 -2.49 17.28
N LEU A 184 -0.68 -1.56 16.37
CA LEU A 184 -0.21 -1.86 15.04
C LEU A 184 1.25 -2.30 15.16
N VAL A 185 1.52 -3.57 14.93
CA VAL A 185 2.85 -4.19 15.10
C VAL A 185 3.18 -5.02 13.87
N HIS A 186 4.47 -5.18 13.58
CA HIS A 186 4.89 -6.03 12.46
C HIS A 186 5.97 -7.02 12.89
N PRO A 187 5.87 -8.32 12.51
CA PRO A 187 6.83 -9.34 12.93
C PRO A 187 8.27 -9.08 12.46
N TYR A 188 8.45 -8.34 11.35
CA TYR A 188 9.78 -7.95 10.85
C TYR A 188 10.26 -6.57 11.33
N CYS A 189 9.45 -5.84 12.11
CA CYS A 189 9.85 -4.52 12.62
C CYS A 189 10.59 -4.68 13.96
N GLY A 190 11.88 -4.33 13.99
CA GLY A 190 12.70 -4.44 15.21
C GLY A 190 12.17 -3.62 16.40
N PHE A 191 11.55 -2.45 16.15
CA PHE A 191 10.89 -1.68 17.21
C PHE A 191 9.66 -2.40 17.75
N SER A 192 8.87 -3.05 16.88
CA SER A 192 7.71 -3.85 17.31
C SER A 192 8.16 -5.05 18.15
N GLN A 193 9.20 -5.76 17.72
CA GLN A 193 9.76 -6.89 18.46
C GLN A 193 10.23 -6.48 19.87
N ARG A 194 10.98 -5.36 19.98
CA ARG A 194 11.42 -4.83 21.29
C ARG A 194 10.26 -4.43 22.19
N ALA A 195 9.25 -3.76 21.64
CA ALA A 195 8.06 -3.37 22.39
C ALA A 195 7.31 -4.59 22.93
N LEU A 196 7.09 -5.60 22.07
CA LEU A 196 6.37 -6.81 22.47
C LEU A 196 7.16 -7.67 23.47
N ALA A 197 8.48 -7.75 23.34
CA ALA A 197 9.34 -8.38 24.34
C ALA A 197 9.14 -7.70 25.72
N ALA A 198 9.25 -6.37 25.78
CA ALA A 198 9.03 -5.64 27.03
C ALA A 198 7.60 -5.84 27.59
N ILE A 199 6.58 -5.70 26.74
CA ILE A 199 5.17 -5.88 27.14
C ILE A 199 4.94 -7.27 27.75
N THR A 200 5.55 -8.31 27.20
CA THR A 200 5.35 -9.70 27.63
C THR A 200 6.20 -10.12 28.83
N THR A 201 7.34 -9.46 29.08
CA THR A 201 8.25 -9.85 30.17
C THR A 201 8.31 -8.88 31.35
N ASP A 202 8.12 -7.58 31.13
CA ASP A 202 8.25 -6.57 32.19
C ASP A 202 6.92 -6.40 32.96
N PRO A 203 6.93 -6.58 34.31
CA PRO A 203 5.75 -6.39 35.15
C PRO A 203 5.13 -5.00 35.04
N ALA A 204 5.90 -3.96 34.69
CA ALA A 204 5.40 -2.60 34.54
C ALA A 204 4.32 -2.48 33.46
N PHE A 205 4.26 -3.40 32.49
CA PHE A 205 3.26 -3.40 31.42
C PHE A 205 2.19 -4.49 31.59
N ALA A 206 2.19 -5.25 32.70
CA ALA A 206 1.25 -6.34 32.90
C ALA A 206 -0.21 -5.87 32.84
N GLY A 207 -0.50 -4.67 33.35
CA GLY A 207 -1.83 -4.05 33.31
C GLY A 207 -2.33 -3.72 31.90
N LEU A 208 -1.45 -3.58 30.90
CA LEU A 208 -1.84 -3.28 29.53
C LEU A 208 -2.30 -4.51 28.74
N ARG A 209 -1.76 -5.69 29.06
CA ARG A 209 -1.96 -6.92 28.26
C ARG A 209 -3.43 -7.28 28.01
N PRO A 210 -4.32 -7.22 29.02
CA PRO A 210 -5.74 -7.55 28.80
C PRO A 210 -6.46 -6.60 27.82
N HIS A 211 -5.90 -5.41 27.59
CA HIS A 211 -6.48 -4.39 26.73
C HIS A 211 -5.86 -4.37 25.33
N LEU A 212 -4.73 -5.06 25.12
CA LEU A 212 -4.02 -5.04 23.85
C LEU A 212 -4.69 -5.92 22.80
N GLN A 213 -4.77 -5.39 21.59
CA GLN A 213 -5.12 -6.10 20.37
C GLN A 213 -3.95 -5.92 19.39
N LEU A 214 -3.14 -6.96 19.19
CA LEU A 214 -2.01 -6.89 18.25
C LEU A 214 -2.52 -7.05 16.82
N VAL A 215 -2.37 -5.99 16.03
CA VAL A 215 -2.86 -5.93 14.66
C VAL A 215 -1.68 -5.78 13.71
N VAL A 216 -1.56 -6.68 12.74
CA VAL A 216 -0.51 -6.60 11.72
C VAL A 216 -1.05 -5.83 10.52
N PRO A 217 -0.48 -4.66 10.17
CA PRO A 217 -1.03 -3.81 9.10
C PRO A 217 -0.94 -4.50 7.73
N ASN A 218 -1.61 -3.89 6.75
CA ASN A 218 -1.52 -4.33 5.37
C ASN A 218 -0.09 -4.11 4.84
N ASP A 219 0.42 -5.14 4.20
CA ASP A 219 1.72 -5.15 3.52
C ASP A 219 1.57 -6.04 2.29
N GLN A 220 2.43 -5.81 1.30
CA GLN A 220 2.56 -6.62 0.09
C GLN A 220 3.14 -8.01 0.38
N ASN A 221 3.79 -8.19 1.53
CA ASN A 221 4.27 -9.46 2.03
C ASN A 221 3.31 -10.06 3.07
N TRP A 222 3.23 -11.40 3.10
CA TRP A 222 2.39 -12.14 4.04
C TRP A 222 3.25 -12.95 5.03
N PRO A 223 3.58 -12.43 6.23
CA PRO A 223 4.50 -13.06 7.18
C PRO A 223 3.81 -14.14 8.04
N ILE A 224 3.11 -15.09 7.40
CA ILE A 224 2.25 -16.04 8.10
C ILE A 224 2.98 -16.91 9.11
N GLN A 225 4.18 -17.39 8.78
CA GLN A 225 4.91 -18.27 9.67
C GLN A 225 5.30 -17.54 10.96
N GLN A 226 5.75 -16.30 10.85
CA GLN A 226 6.15 -15.50 12.00
C GLN A 226 4.95 -15.16 12.90
N MET A 227 3.79 -14.89 12.29
CA MET A 227 2.56 -14.67 13.07
C MET A 227 2.10 -15.95 13.76
N LEU A 228 2.13 -17.11 13.10
CA LEU A 228 1.78 -18.39 13.71
C LEU A 228 2.74 -18.78 14.84
N ASP A 229 4.05 -18.55 14.66
CA ASP A 229 5.04 -18.83 15.69
C ASP A 229 4.86 -17.93 16.91
N TRP A 230 4.60 -16.64 16.69
CA TRP A 230 4.22 -15.71 17.77
C TRP A 230 2.95 -16.17 18.49
N ASN A 231 1.88 -16.46 17.74
CA ASN A 231 0.58 -16.83 18.31
C ASN A 231 0.65 -18.14 19.12
N ARG A 232 1.53 -19.07 18.73
CA ARG A 232 1.79 -20.30 19.48
C ARG A 232 2.54 -20.02 20.79
N ALA A 233 3.48 -19.09 20.78
CA ALA A 233 4.24 -18.70 21.96
C ALA A 233 3.45 -17.79 22.93
N HIS A 234 2.49 -17.03 22.41
CA HIS A 234 1.70 -16.03 23.14
C HIS A 234 0.20 -16.20 22.87
N PRO A 235 -0.44 -17.29 23.35
CA PRO A 235 -1.85 -17.57 23.06
C PRO A 235 -2.82 -16.53 23.65
N ASP A 236 -2.40 -15.79 24.67
CA ASP A 236 -3.14 -14.70 25.30
C ASP A 236 -3.00 -13.35 24.56
N LEU A 237 -2.01 -13.23 23.67
CA LEU A 237 -1.72 -12.00 22.95
C LEU A 237 -1.36 -12.27 21.46
N PRO A 238 -2.30 -12.84 20.67
CA PRO A 238 -2.04 -13.20 19.28
C PRO A 238 -1.96 -11.96 18.37
N MET A 239 -1.04 -12.00 17.41
CA MET A 239 -1.01 -11.15 16.23
C MET A 239 -2.14 -11.55 15.28
N GLN A 240 -2.93 -10.54 14.88
CA GLN A 240 -4.06 -10.70 13.99
C GLN A 240 -3.90 -9.76 12.79
N PRO A 241 -3.79 -10.27 11.56
CA PRO A 241 -3.71 -9.42 10.38
C PRO A 241 -4.91 -8.49 10.24
N LEU A 242 -4.66 -7.24 9.89
CA LEU A 242 -5.71 -6.29 9.55
C LEU A 242 -6.49 -6.79 8.33
N GLN A 243 -7.83 -6.73 8.41
CA GLN A 243 -8.71 -6.84 7.25
C GLN A 243 -9.03 -5.43 6.76
N PRO A 244 -8.59 -5.03 5.55
CA PRO A 244 -8.83 -3.69 5.01
C PRO A 244 -10.32 -3.35 4.99
N GLY A 245 -10.64 -2.09 5.33
CA GLY A 245 -11.99 -1.56 5.33
C GLY A 245 -12.07 -0.14 5.93
N PRO A 246 -13.17 0.59 5.68
CA PRO A 246 -13.31 2.00 6.06
C PRO A 246 -13.32 2.23 7.58
N ALA A 247 -13.60 1.22 8.38
CA ALA A 247 -13.57 1.31 9.84
C ALA A 247 -12.16 1.56 10.42
N TRP A 248 -11.12 1.46 9.60
CA TRP A 248 -9.73 1.70 9.99
C TRP A 248 -9.26 3.15 9.74
N THR A 249 -10.01 3.97 9.00
CA THR A 249 -9.56 5.31 8.54
C THR A 249 -9.22 6.29 9.67
N ALA A 250 -9.82 6.13 10.85
CA ALA A 250 -9.50 6.97 12.01
C ALA A 250 -8.16 6.61 12.67
N LEU A 251 -7.56 5.45 12.34
CA LEU A 251 -6.33 4.95 12.94
C LEU A 251 -5.15 5.07 11.97
N ARG A 252 -3.97 5.34 12.50
CA ARG A 252 -2.74 5.43 11.70
C ARG A 252 -2.16 4.03 11.54
N THR A 253 -2.34 3.44 10.35
CA THR A 253 -1.94 2.05 10.06
C THR A 253 -0.59 1.92 9.36
N GLY A 254 -0.03 3.02 8.83
CA GLY A 254 1.20 3.01 8.01
C GLY A 254 2.52 3.02 8.77
N GLN A 255 2.52 2.90 10.11
CA GLN A 255 3.74 2.93 10.93
C GLN A 255 3.65 1.89 12.05
N THR A 256 4.76 1.20 12.33
CA THR A 256 4.84 0.21 13.42
C THR A 256 6.12 0.40 14.27
N PRO A 257 6.04 0.20 15.60
CA PRO A 257 4.81 -0.01 16.34
C PRO A 257 4.04 1.32 16.50
N THR A 258 2.70 1.24 16.49
CA THR A 258 1.82 2.37 16.84
C THR A 258 0.74 1.86 17.79
N PHE A 259 0.44 2.59 18.85
CA PHE A 259 -0.50 2.17 19.89
C PHE A 259 -1.63 3.19 19.98
N HIS A 260 -2.82 2.78 19.56
CA HIS A 260 -4.02 3.61 19.67
C HIS A 260 -4.78 3.23 20.93
N LEU A 261 -4.92 4.16 21.88
CA LEU A 261 -5.81 3.99 23.02
C LEU A 261 -7.22 4.37 22.61
N LEU A 262 -8.17 3.46 22.80
CA LEU A 262 -9.57 3.68 22.53
C LEU A 262 -10.43 3.43 23.76
N LYS A 263 -11.57 4.11 23.81
CA LYS A 263 -12.65 3.77 24.71
C LYS A 263 -13.97 3.71 23.98
N ASP A 264 -14.71 2.61 24.16
CA ASP A 264 -16.04 2.42 23.56
C ASP A 264 -16.02 2.66 22.03
N GLY A 265 -14.93 2.22 21.39
CA GLY A 265 -14.68 2.35 19.95
C GLY A 265 -14.09 3.70 19.50
N ALA A 266 -14.10 4.73 20.35
CA ALA A 266 -13.58 6.05 20.02
C ALA A 266 -12.08 6.17 20.31
N LEU A 267 -11.33 6.75 19.37
CA LEU A 267 -9.90 7.02 19.55
C LEU A 267 -9.71 8.13 20.58
N MET A 268 -8.95 7.84 21.65
CA MET A 268 -8.63 8.81 22.69
C MET A 268 -7.28 9.49 22.45
N THR A 269 -6.25 8.69 22.17
CA THR A 269 -4.90 9.17 21.90
C THR A 269 -4.08 8.10 21.16
N THR A 270 -2.92 8.49 20.66
CA THR A 270 -1.98 7.61 19.95
C THR A 270 -0.57 7.80 20.50
N ALA A 271 0.10 6.70 20.83
CA ALA A 271 1.53 6.65 21.06
C ALA A 271 2.23 6.07 19.82
N LEU A 272 3.28 6.75 19.36
CA LEU A 272 4.03 6.37 18.17
C LEU A 272 5.37 5.76 18.56
N GLY A 273 5.75 4.68 17.87
CA GLY A 273 7.06 4.07 18.01
C GLY A 273 7.29 3.36 19.35
N TRP A 274 8.54 2.97 19.56
CA TRP A 274 9.04 2.40 20.80
C TRP A 274 10.37 3.07 21.14
N GLU A 275 10.29 4.06 22.03
CA GLU A 275 11.41 4.88 22.49
C GLU A 275 11.34 5.04 24.01
N ASN A 276 12.45 5.48 24.62
CA ASN A 276 12.55 5.78 26.05
C ASN A 276 11.95 4.67 26.94
N ASP A 277 12.27 3.42 26.62
CA ASP A 277 11.81 2.21 27.29
C ASP A 277 10.29 2.14 27.50
N GLY A 278 9.51 2.61 26.52
CA GLY A 278 8.06 2.51 26.54
C GLY A 278 7.35 3.57 27.40
N GLN A 279 7.98 4.73 27.65
CA GLN A 279 7.37 5.82 28.42
C GLN A 279 5.97 6.20 27.91
N ALA A 280 5.79 6.25 26.58
CA ALA A 280 4.49 6.57 25.99
C ALA A 280 3.41 5.52 26.32
N LEU A 281 3.77 4.23 26.41
CA LEU A 281 2.83 3.18 26.80
C LEU A 281 2.45 3.26 28.27
N ARG A 282 3.41 3.58 29.16
CA ARG A 282 3.10 3.85 30.57
C ARG A 282 2.13 5.02 30.72
N ALA A 283 2.25 6.06 29.89
CA ALA A 283 1.29 7.15 29.87
C ALA A 283 -0.12 6.69 29.42
N LEU A 284 -0.23 5.77 28.44
CA LEU A 284 -1.52 5.17 28.07
C LEU A 284 -2.13 4.39 29.23
N GLN A 285 -1.33 3.62 29.97
CA GLN A 285 -1.79 2.87 31.14
C GLN A 285 -2.35 3.81 32.21
N ALA A 286 -1.62 4.88 32.55
CA ALA A 286 -2.06 5.86 33.54
C ALA A 286 -3.40 6.53 33.16
N LEU A 287 -3.64 6.79 31.87
CA LEU A 287 -4.91 7.34 31.39
C LEU A 287 -6.09 6.37 31.59
N MET A 288 -5.85 5.06 31.50
CA MET A 288 -6.89 4.06 31.73
C MET A 288 -7.25 3.90 33.21
N GLU A 289 -6.25 4.07 34.08
CA GLU A 289 -6.35 3.94 35.54
C GLU A 289 -6.88 5.20 36.24
N ALA A 290 -6.82 6.36 35.57
CA ALA A 290 -7.30 7.62 36.13
C ALA A 290 -8.81 7.56 36.46
N PRO A 291 -9.23 7.88 37.70
CA PRO A 291 -10.63 8.00 38.04
C PRO A 291 -11.28 9.10 37.22
N ARG A 292 -12.50 8.84 36.73
CA ARG A 292 -13.30 9.81 35.98
C ARG A 292 -14.15 10.66 36.90
#